data_AF-A0A1V3TV00-F1
#
_entry.id   AF-A0A1V3TV00-F1
#
_cell.length_a   1.000
_cell.length_b   1.000
_cell.length_c   1.000
_cell.angle_alpha   90.00
_cell.angle_beta   90.00
_cell.angle_gamma   90.00
#
_symmetry.space_group_name_H-M   'P 1'
#
loop_
_entity.id
_entity.type
_entity.pdbx_description
1 polymer ?
#
loop_
_entity_poly.entity_id
_entity_poly.type
_entity_poly.pdbx_seq_one_letter_code
_entity_poly.pdbx_strand_id
1 'polypeptide(L)'
;MSKKFIVFVDEEFTKEERNAITTHFKNRYAYWHWIGNVWLLTTSREDDTTNSIRNEMMSLVNRGSIVVLDVSQSSGWSAFGSKKKFEWLHNNWSKKPESFPELDDSPQF
;
A
#
# COMPACT_ATOMS: atom_id res chain seq x y z
N MET A 1 -11.17 -3.24 12.35
CA MET A 1 -10.00 -3.72 11.59
C MET A 1 -9.65 -2.67 10.56
N SER A 2 -8.38 -2.44 10.25
CA SER A 2 -7.99 -1.53 9.17
C SER A 2 -8.27 -2.20 7.81
N LYS A 3 -8.93 -1.46 6.91
CA LYS A 3 -9.04 -1.85 5.50
C LYS A 3 -7.72 -1.62 4.79
N LYS A 4 -7.44 -2.44 3.77
CA LYS A 4 -6.19 -2.41 3.01
C LYS A 4 -6.48 -2.40 1.53
N PHE A 5 -5.89 -1.45 0.82
CA PHE A 5 -6.08 -1.29 -0.61
C PHE A 5 -4.76 -1.20 -1.35
N ILE A 6 -4.67 -1.87 -2.49
CA ILE A 6 -3.55 -1.68 -3.42
C ILE A 6 -4.06 -0.87 -4.60
N VAL A 7 -3.37 0.22 -4.90
CA VAL A 7 -3.68 1.12 -6.02
C VAL A 7 -2.56 1.02 -7.04
N PHE A 8 -2.92 0.74 -8.28
CA PHE A 8 -2.05 0.77 -9.44
C PHE A 8 -2.47 1.89 -10.37
N VAL A 9 -1.50 2.56 -10.97
CA VAL A 9 -1.71 3.49 -12.08
C VAL A 9 -0.80 3.12 -13.24
N ASP A 10 -1.17 3.50 -14.46
CA ASP A 10 -0.35 3.25 -15.64
C ASP A 10 0.98 4.03 -15.62
N GLU A 11 1.97 3.53 -16.36
CA GLU A 11 3.30 4.15 -16.46
C GLU A 11 3.30 5.53 -17.14
N GLU A 12 2.25 5.84 -17.91
CA GLU A 12 2.11 7.12 -18.60
C GLU A 12 1.82 8.31 -17.67
N PHE A 13 1.53 8.05 -16.40
CA PHE A 13 1.33 9.07 -15.39
C PHE A 13 2.66 9.80 -15.11
N THR A 14 2.63 11.11 -15.30
CA THR A 14 3.76 11.99 -15.06
C THR A 14 4.16 11.98 -13.58
N LYS A 15 5.35 12.48 -13.29
CA LYS A 15 5.82 12.63 -11.89
C LYS A 15 4.89 13.56 -11.12
N GLU A 16 4.38 14.60 -11.76
CA GLU A 16 3.49 15.61 -11.20
C GLU A 16 2.12 14.99 -10.83
N GLU A 17 1.55 14.18 -11.72
CA GLU A 17 0.30 13.43 -11.46
C GLU A 17 0.49 12.45 -10.29
N ARG A 18 1.58 11.68 -10.26
CA ARG A 18 1.89 10.76 -9.15
C ARG A 18 2.15 11.47 -7.83
N ASN A 19 2.74 12.66 -7.86
CA ASN A 19 2.92 13.50 -6.68
C ASN A 19 1.58 14.06 -6.17
N ALA A 20 0.68 14.45 -7.06
CA ALA A 20 -0.67 14.90 -6.69
C ALA A 20 -1.44 13.77 -5.98
N ILE A 21 -1.39 12.56 -6.54
CA ILE A 21 -1.94 11.34 -5.94
C ILE A 21 -1.36 11.10 -4.54
N THR A 22 -0.03 11.11 -4.43
CA THR A 22 0.66 10.88 -3.14
C THR A 22 0.29 11.94 -2.11
N THR A 23 0.15 13.20 -2.53
CA THR A 23 -0.24 14.31 -1.67
C THR A 23 -1.69 14.16 -1.19
N HIS A 24 -2.60 13.74 -2.07
CA HIS A 24 -3.98 13.42 -1.71
C HIS A 24 -4.04 12.29 -0.68
N PHE A 25 -3.29 11.20 -0.90
CA PHE A 25 -3.28 10.07 0.01
C PHE A 25 -2.69 10.39 1.38
N LYS A 26 -1.63 11.21 1.44
CA LYS A 26 -0.98 11.59 2.71
C LYS A 26 -1.95 12.19 3.73
N ASN A 27 -3.00 12.87 3.28
CA ASN A 27 -3.97 13.53 4.15
C ASN A 27 -5.13 12.61 4.59
N ARG A 28 -5.23 11.40 4.05
CA ARG A 28 -6.41 10.52 4.18
C ARG A 28 -6.08 9.09 4.61
N TYR A 29 -4.92 8.58 4.22
CA TYR A 29 -4.50 7.20 4.42
C TYR A 29 -3.12 7.15 5.07
N ALA A 30 -2.87 6.12 5.86
CA ALA A 30 -1.51 5.66 6.01
C ALA A 30 -1.13 4.95 4.71
N TYR A 31 0.03 5.26 4.14
CA TYR A 31 0.41 4.75 2.84
C TYR A 31 1.87 4.31 2.75
N TRP A 32 2.11 3.44 1.78
CA TRP A 32 3.43 3.02 1.34
C TRP A 32 3.54 3.15 -0.17
N HIS A 33 4.60 3.82 -0.63
CA HIS A 33 4.85 4.11 -2.03
C HIS A 33 6.35 4.09 -2.33
N TRP A 34 6.93 2.89 -2.38
CA TRP A 34 8.34 2.70 -2.77
C TRP A 34 8.49 2.06 -4.16
N ILE A 35 7.38 1.71 -4.80
CA ILE A 35 7.30 1.23 -6.18
C ILE A 35 6.55 2.29 -6.98
N GLY A 36 7.14 2.74 -8.09
CA GLY A 36 6.82 4.04 -8.69
C GLY A 36 5.37 4.28 -9.10
N ASN A 37 4.58 3.23 -9.36
CA ASN A 37 3.19 3.36 -9.79
C ASN A 37 2.21 2.59 -8.90
N VAL A 38 2.64 2.28 -7.66
CA VAL A 38 1.87 1.45 -6.73
C VAL A 38 1.79 2.11 -5.36
N TRP A 39 0.58 2.21 -4.82
CA TRP A 39 0.35 2.61 -3.44
C TRP A 39 -0.32 1.49 -2.67
N LEU A 40 0.18 1.26 -1.48
CA LEU A 40 -0.45 0.41 -0.48
C LEU A 40 -1.07 1.35 0.55
N LEU A 41 -2.39 1.29 0.70
CA LEU A 41 -3.18 2.17 1.57
C LEU A 41 -3.78 1.39 2.72
N THR A 42 -3.72 1.94 3.93
CA THR A 42 -4.51 1.48 5.07
C THR A 42 -5.38 2.58 5.65
N THR A 43 -6.58 2.21 6.07
CA THR A 43 -7.58 3.13 6.63
C THR A 43 -8.44 2.44 7.67
N SER A 44 -8.90 3.18 8.67
CA SER A 44 -9.92 2.74 9.62
C SER A 44 -11.33 3.21 9.24
N ARG A 45 -11.47 4.03 8.18
CA ARG A 45 -12.77 4.57 7.77
C ARG A 45 -13.56 3.53 7.00
N GLU A 46 -14.85 3.42 7.29
CA GLU A 46 -15.72 2.39 6.73
C GLU A 46 -16.28 2.75 5.34
N ASP A 47 -16.32 4.03 5.02
CA ASP A 47 -16.75 4.59 3.72
C ASP A 47 -15.71 4.43 2.61
N ASP A 48 -14.46 4.15 2.97
CA ASP A 48 -13.43 3.78 2.01
C ASP A 48 -13.74 2.43 1.35
N THR A 49 -13.90 2.46 0.03
CA THR A 49 -14.15 1.32 -0.84
C THR A 49 -13.25 1.44 -2.07
N THR A 50 -13.10 0.35 -2.83
CA THR A 50 -12.37 0.39 -4.11
C THR A 50 -12.95 1.44 -5.06
N ASN A 51 -14.27 1.55 -5.11
CA ASN A 51 -14.98 2.52 -5.95
C ASN A 51 -14.76 3.96 -5.49
N SER A 52 -14.85 4.25 -4.20
CA SER A 52 -14.63 5.62 -3.70
C SER A 52 -13.19 6.07 -3.94
N ILE A 53 -12.20 5.22 -3.64
CA ILE A 53 -10.78 5.52 -3.89
C ILE A 53 -10.52 5.74 -5.39
N ARG A 54 -11.03 4.87 -6.27
CA ARG A 54 -10.88 5.04 -7.73
C ARG A 54 -11.50 6.37 -8.19
N ASN A 55 -12.71 6.69 -7.73
CA ASN A 55 -13.39 7.92 -8.13
C ASN A 55 -12.65 9.17 -7.64
N GLU A 56 -12.08 9.13 -6.43
CA GLU A 56 -11.21 10.21 -5.93
C GLU A 56 -10.00 10.40 -6.84
N MET A 57 -9.36 9.31 -7.25
CA MET A 57 -8.20 9.34 -8.16
C MET A 57 -8.56 9.92 -9.53
N MET A 58 -9.70 9.52 -10.09
CA MET A 58 -10.23 10.06 -11.35
C MET A 58 -10.56 11.57 -11.28
N SER A 59 -10.69 12.15 -10.09
CA SER A 59 -10.85 13.61 -9.94
C SER A 59 -9.52 14.37 -10.01
N LEU A 60 -8.40 13.67 -9.79
CA LEU A 60 -7.05 14.23 -9.82
C LEU A 60 -6.38 14.07 -11.18
N VAL A 61 -6.76 13.03 -11.92
CA VAL A 61 -6.20 12.66 -13.22
C VAL A 61 -7.32 12.33 -14.20
N ASN A 62 -7.15 12.66 -15.47
CA ASN A 62 -8.20 12.53 -16.50
C ASN A 62 -7.87 11.52 -17.61
N ARG A 63 -6.87 10.66 -17.39
CA ARG A 63 -6.35 9.72 -18.39
C ARG A 63 -5.79 8.44 -17.75
N GLY A 64 -5.57 7.44 -18.58
CA GLY A 64 -4.97 6.15 -18.24
C GLY A 64 -5.79 5.26 -17.34
N SER A 65 -5.19 4.12 -16.96
CA SER A 65 -5.84 3.09 -16.15
C SER A 65 -5.50 3.26 -14.67
N ILE A 66 -6.52 3.10 -13.84
CA ILE A 66 -6.40 3.05 -12.37
C ILE A 66 -7.06 1.77 -11.90
N VAL A 67 -6.32 0.94 -11.16
CA VAL A 67 -6.84 -0.29 -10.56
C VAL A 67 -6.74 -0.18 -9.05
N VAL A 68 -7.85 -0.44 -8.35
CA VAL A 68 -7.90 -0.47 -6.89
C VAL A 68 -8.38 -1.85 -6.45
N LEU A 69 -7.56 -2.54 -5.66
CA LEU A 69 -7.86 -3.87 -5.11
C LEU A 69 -8.09 -3.76 -3.60
N ASP A 70 -9.20 -4.31 -3.11
CA ASP A 70 -9.39 -4.55 -1.68
C ASP A 70 -8.70 -5.85 -1.29
N VAL A 71 -7.74 -5.75 -0.39
CA VAL A 71 -6.97 -6.89 0.14
C VAL A 71 -7.10 -6.99 1.65
N SER A 72 -8.16 -6.42 2.23
CA SER A 72 -8.42 -6.41 3.67
C SER A 72 -8.54 -7.83 4.25
N GLN A 73 -9.01 -8.78 3.44
CA GLN A 73 -9.15 -10.20 3.81
C GLN A 73 -7.92 -11.05 3.42
N SER A 74 -6.87 -10.48 2.83
CA SER A 74 -5.65 -11.22 2.49
C SER A 74 -4.89 -11.64 3.75
N SER A 75 -4.33 -12.86 3.72
CA SER A 75 -3.63 -13.48 4.84
C SER A 75 -2.12 -13.26 4.84
N GLY A 76 -1.51 -12.77 3.76
CA GLY A 76 -0.05 -12.67 3.68
C GLY A 76 0.48 -11.73 2.61
N TRP A 77 1.76 -11.40 2.75
CA TRP A 77 2.57 -10.69 1.76
C TRP A 77 4.02 -11.17 1.86
N SER A 78 4.78 -11.02 0.78
CA SER A 78 6.22 -11.34 0.75
C SER A 78 6.92 -10.38 -0.21
N ALA A 79 8.16 -10.00 0.11
CA ALA A 79 8.94 -9.08 -0.71
C ALA A 79 10.44 -9.35 -0.58
N PHE A 80 11.21 -8.87 -1.56
CA PHE A 80 12.67 -8.91 -1.58
C PHE A 80 13.25 -7.51 -1.74
N GLY A 81 14.30 -7.18 -0.97
CA GLY A 81 14.94 -5.87 -1.02
C GLY A 81 15.35 -5.34 0.36
N SER A 82 15.58 -4.02 0.44
CA SER A 82 16.04 -3.36 1.66
C SER A 82 15.01 -3.41 2.78
N LYS A 83 15.43 -3.88 3.98
CA LYS A 83 14.62 -3.90 5.21
C LYS A 83 13.94 -2.56 5.49
N LYS A 84 14.67 -1.45 5.32
CA LYS A 84 14.16 -0.09 5.55
C LYS A 84 12.92 0.23 4.71
N LYS A 85 12.84 -0.30 3.48
CA LYS A 85 11.67 -0.10 2.62
C LYS A 85 10.46 -0.89 3.13
N PHE A 86 10.65 -1.99 3.84
CA PHE A 86 9.55 -2.87 4.27
C PHE A 86 9.13 -2.69 5.73
N GLU A 87 9.84 -1.89 6.52
CA GLU A 87 9.48 -1.59 7.92
C GLU A 87 8.02 -1.14 8.06
N TRP A 88 7.55 -0.28 7.15
CA TRP A 88 6.16 0.15 7.17
C TRP A 88 5.18 -1.01 6.93
N LEU A 89 5.50 -1.96 6.04
CA LEU A 89 4.63 -3.12 5.76
C LEU A 89 4.53 -4.02 7.00
N HIS A 90 5.64 -4.26 7.69
CA HIS A 90 5.62 -5.02 8.94
C HIS A 90 4.75 -4.35 10.01
N ASN A 91 4.81 -3.02 10.12
CA ASN A 91 4.13 -2.28 11.18
C ASN A 91 2.65 -1.96 10.88
N ASN A 92 2.29 -1.78 9.61
CA ASN A 92 0.98 -1.26 9.21
C ASN A 92 0.18 -2.23 8.34
N TRP A 93 0.85 -3.16 7.65
CA TRP A 93 0.24 -4.07 6.69
C TRP A 93 0.12 -5.51 7.18
N SER A 94 1.09 -5.99 7.96
CA SER A 94 0.97 -7.29 8.62
C SER A 94 -0.13 -7.27 9.67
N LYS A 95 -0.88 -8.37 9.80
CA LYS A 95 -1.48 -8.67 11.11
C LYS A 95 -0.32 -8.81 12.09
N LYS A 96 -0.45 -8.30 13.33
CA LYS A 96 0.57 -8.56 14.37
C LYS A 96 0.92 -10.05 14.29
N PRO A 97 2.20 -10.42 14.04
CA PRO A 97 2.56 -11.83 14.07
C PRO A 97 2.21 -12.35 15.47
N GLU A 98 1.53 -13.50 15.55
CA GLU A 98 1.23 -14.13 16.86
C GLU A 98 2.52 -14.48 17.61
N SER A 99 3.62 -14.62 16.88
CA SER A 99 4.99 -14.66 17.37
C SER A 99 5.94 -14.34 16.23
N PHE A 100 7.02 -13.61 16.51
CA PHE A 100 8.15 -13.58 15.59
C PHE A 100 8.81 -14.96 15.63
N PRO A 101 9.18 -15.57 14.50
CA PRO A 101 10.06 -16.73 14.55
C PRO A 101 11.37 -16.29 15.21
N GLU A 102 11.75 -16.99 16.29
CA GLU A 102 13.09 -16.84 16.86
C GLU A 102 14.08 -17.17 15.74
N LEU A 103 14.94 -16.22 15.41
CA LEU A 103 16.06 -16.48 14.53
C LEU A 103 16.99 -17.42 15.30
N ASP A 104 17.13 -18.65 14.82
CA ASP A 104 18.12 -19.58 15.32
C ASP A 104 19.51 -19.06 14.95
N ASP A 105 20.15 -18.36 15.89
CA ASP A 105 21.52 -17.87 15.80
C ASP A 105 22.56 -18.98 16.06
N SER A 106 22.17 -20.26 16.01
CA SER A 106 23.11 -21.36 16.14
C SER A 106 24.05 -21.39 14.93
N PRO A 107 25.39 -21.30 15.13
CA PRO A 107 26.33 -21.51 14.06
C PRO A 107 26.19 -22.94 13.54
N GLN A 108 25.86 -23.08 12.25
CA GLN A 108 25.91 -24.36 11.57
C GLN A 108 27.38 -24.78 11.46
N PHE A 109 27.78 -25.76 12.27
CA PHE A 109 29.04 -26.49 12.17
C PHE A 109 28.83 -27.80 11.42
#